data_AF-A0A818NVT1-F1
#
_entry.id   AF-A0A818NVT1-F1
#
_cell.length_a   1.000
_cell.length_b   1.000
_cell.length_c   1.000
_cell.angle_alpha   90.00
_cell.angle_beta   90.00
_cell.angle_gamma   90.00
#
_symmetry.space_group_name_H-M   'P 1'
#
loop_
_entity.id
_entity.type
_entity.pdbx_description
1 polymer ?
#
loop_
_entity_poly.entity_id
_entity_poly.type
_entity_poly.pdbx_seq_one_letter_code
_entity_poly.pdbx_strand_id
1 'polypeptide(L)'
;MGFWFSFSNIVGYGADFHANTALGRFITAGLYLLSLTLVASCTANLASNLTISKSNDIVSRLDDLKNGKVLYSHIRIYVGTSMEDIYLNEISKGKRNFYRIQTSEQMYNALLAEIIDVRIVDSGEGEYVSNNIRCSLTLVGTDFYAVEMGIVMPEQS
;
A
#
# COMPACT_ATOMS: atom_id res chain seq x y z
N MET A 1 6.19 -49.55 -2.03
CA MET A 1 5.16 -49.50 -3.09
C MET A 1 3.99 -48.58 -2.73
N GLY A 2 3.35 -48.69 -1.55
CA GLY A 2 2.20 -47.83 -1.18
C GLY A 2 2.50 -46.32 -1.06
N PHE A 3 3.70 -45.94 -0.60
CA PHE A 3 4.10 -44.53 -0.48
C PHE A 3 4.10 -43.79 -1.84
N TRP A 4 4.64 -44.44 -2.87
CA TRP A 4 4.69 -43.90 -4.24
C TRP A 4 3.28 -43.74 -4.82
N PHE A 5 2.40 -44.70 -4.57
CA PHE A 5 1.00 -44.62 -4.96
C PHE A 5 0.27 -43.43 -4.32
N SER A 6 0.43 -43.23 -3.01
CA SER A 6 -0.18 -42.10 -2.30
C SER A 6 0.38 -40.76 -2.78
N PHE A 7 1.70 -40.66 -3.00
CA PHE A 7 2.34 -39.45 -3.51
C PHE A 7 1.84 -39.10 -4.92
N SER A 8 1.79 -40.07 -5.83
CA SER A 8 1.26 -39.91 -7.18
C SER A 8 -0.20 -39.45 -7.22
N ASN A 9 -1.06 -39.99 -6.34
CA ASN A 9 -2.45 -39.55 -6.23
C ASN A 9 -2.59 -38.09 -5.76
N ILE A 10 -1.67 -37.62 -4.90
CA ILE A 10 -1.68 -36.25 -4.39
C ILE A 10 -1.16 -35.26 -5.44
N VAL A 11 -0.13 -35.62 -6.20
CA VAL A 11 0.47 -34.73 -7.22
C VAL A 11 -0.31 -34.76 -8.55
N GLY A 12 -1.35 -35.60 -8.67
CA GLY A 12 -2.23 -35.66 -9.84
C GLY A 12 -1.69 -36.50 -11.00
N TYR A 13 -0.49 -37.07 -10.86
CA TYR A 13 0.03 -38.09 -11.77
C TYR A 13 -0.56 -39.43 -11.34
N GLY A 14 -1.73 -39.78 -11.86
CA GLY A 14 -2.41 -41.05 -11.55
C GLY A 14 -1.44 -42.23 -11.67
N ALA A 15 -1.13 -42.87 -10.54
CA ALA A 15 -0.36 -44.11 -10.57
C ALA A 15 -1.32 -45.25 -10.91
N ASP A 16 -0.96 -46.04 -11.93
CA ASP A 16 -1.79 -47.08 -12.53
C ASP A 16 -1.91 -48.36 -11.65
N PHE A 17 -2.11 -48.17 -10.35
CA PHE A 17 -2.28 -49.24 -9.37
C PHE A 17 -3.70 -49.21 -8.83
N HIS A 18 -4.50 -50.21 -9.21
CA HIS A 18 -5.87 -50.34 -8.74
C HIS A 18 -5.91 -51.14 -7.44
N ALA A 19 -6.40 -50.52 -6.37
CA ALA A 19 -6.67 -51.24 -5.12
C ALA A 19 -7.83 -52.23 -5.34
N ASN A 20 -7.55 -53.52 -5.18
CA ASN A 20 -8.54 -54.59 -5.39
C ASN A 20 -9.43 -54.84 -4.17
N THR A 21 -9.01 -54.39 -2.98
CA THR A 21 -9.78 -54.55 -1.74
C THR A 21 -10.76 -53.39 -1.52
N ALA A 22 -11.94 -53.67 -0.94
CA ALA A 22 -12.97 -52.67 -0.68
C ALA A 22 -12.47 -51.50 0.19
N LEU A 23 -11.70 -51.79 1.23
CA LEU A 23 -11.06 -50.78 2.09
C LEU A 23 -10.02 -49.95 1.34
N GLY A 24 -9.23 -50.58 0.45
CA GLY A 24 -8.24 -49.88 -0.35
C GLY A 24 -8.87 -48.87 -1.31
N ARG A 25 -10.00 -49.23 -1.94
CA ARG A 25 -10.76 -48.30 -2.80
C ARG A 25 -11.31 -47.10 -2.03
N PHE A 26 -11.77 -47.31 -0.80
CA PHE A 26 -12.26 -46.23 0.06
C PHE A 26 -11.14 -45.23 0.42
N ILE A 27 -9.96 -45.73 0.80
CA ILE A 27 -8.79 -44.89 1.11
C ILE A 27 -8.34 -44.11 -0.14
N THR A 28 -8.30 -44.75 -1.31
CA THR A 28 -7.96 -44.10 -2.57
C THR A 28 -8.96 -42.99 -2.92
N ALA A 29 -10.26 -43.22 -2.76
CA ALA A 29 -11.28 -42.19 -2.99
C ALA A 29 -11.13 -40.99 -2.04
N GLY A 30 -10.80 -41.24 -0.76
CA GLY A 30 -10.50 -40.18 0.21
C GLY A 30 -9.27 -39.36 -0.18
N LEU A 31 -8.19 -40.02 -0.65
CA LEU A 31 -6.98 -39.34 -1.12
C LEU A 31 -7.25 -38.48 -2.38
N TYR A 32 -8.09 -38.95 -3.30
CA TYR A 32 -8.51 -38.15 -4.45
C TYR A 32 -9.28 -36.89 -4.04
N LEU A 33 -10.23 -37.01 -3.11
CA LEU A 33 -10.98 -35.86 -2.60
C LEU A 33 -10.08 -34.86 -1.88
N LEU A 34 -9.13 -35.34 -1.09
CA LEU A 34 -8.13 -34.50 -0.42
C LEU A 34 -7.26 -33.75 -1.44
N SER A 35 -6.72 -34.47 -2.43
CA SER A 35 -5.88 -33.93 -3.50
C SER A 35 -6.61 -32.82 -4.26
N LEU A 36 -7.85 -33.08 -4.71
CA LEU A 36 -8.69 -32.09 -5.38
C LEU A 36 -8.94 -30.85 -4.52
N THR A 37 -9.22 -31.03 -3.24
CA THR A 37 -9.48 -29.91 -2.32
C THR A 37 -8.23 -29.07 -2.09
N LEU A 38 -7.05 -29.69 -1.97
CA LEU A 38 -5.78 -28.99 -1.79
C LEU A 38 -5.39 -28.18 -3.04
N VAL A 39 -5.51 -28.78 -4.23
CA VAL A 39 -5.24 -28.09 -5.50
C VAL A 39 -6.22 -26.94 -5.68
N ALA A 40 -7.52 -27.17 -5.47
CA ALA A 40 -8.55 -26.13 -5.57
C ALA A 40 -8.29 -24.98 -4.58
N SER A 41 -7.90 -25.27 -3.33
CA SER A 41 -7.58 -24.25 -2.33
C SER A 41 -6.33 -23.45 -2.70
N CYS A 42 -5.31 -24.11 -3.25
CA CYS A 42 -4.10 -23.43 -3.74
C CYS A 42 -4.42 -22.52 -4.92
N THR A 43 -5.18 -23.00 -5.91
CA THR A 43 -5.63 -22.20 -7.05
C THR A 43 -6.51 -21.03 -6.62
N ALA A 44 -7.43 -21.23 -5.67
CA ALA A 44 -8.28 -20.17 -5.14
C ALA A 44 -7.47 -19.10 -4.39
N ASN A 45 -6.51 -19.50 -3.55
CA ASN A 45 -5.64 -18.55 -2.85
C ASN A 45 -4.73 -17.79 -3.81
N LEU A 46 -4.16 -18.48 -4.81
CA LEU A 46 -3.35 -17.85 -5.84
C LEU A 46 -4.18 -16.86 -6.68
N ALA A 47 -5.38 -17.28 -7.10
CA ALA A 47 -6.30 -16.41 -7.84
C ALA A 47 -6.71 -15.19 -6.99
N SER A 48 -6.99 -15.38 -5.70
CA SER A 48 -7.29 -14.28 -4.79
C SER A 48 -6.13 -13.29 -4.68
N ASN A 49 -4.89 -13.79 -4.56
CA ASN A 49 -3.71 -12.94 -4.46
C ASN A 49 -3.38 -12.21 -5.77
N LEU A 50 -3.67 -12.82 -6.92
CA LEU A 50 -3.50 -12.17 -8.23
C LEU A 50 -4.61 -11.17 -8.55
N THR A 51 -5.83 -11.39 -8.04
CA THR A 51 -6.98 -10.51 -8.28
C THR A 51 -6.97 -9.30 -7.36
N ILE A 52 -6.47 -9.45 -6.14
CA ILE A 52 -6.34 -8.37 -5.17
C ILE A 52 -4.88 -7.93 -5.17
N SER A 53 -4.54 -6.92 -5.99
CA SER A 53 -3.29 -6.19 -5.79
C SER A 53 -3.40 -5.43 -4.45
N LYS A 54 -2.96 -6.07 -3.38
CA LYS A 54 -3.00 -5.48 -2.05
C LYS A 54 -1.92 -4.39 -2.01
N SER A 55 -2.32 -3.13 -2.21
CA SER A 55 -1.46 -1.96 -2.03
C SER A 55 -1.20 -1.79 -0.53
N ASN A 56 -0.31 -2.62 0.01
CA ASN A 56 -0.16 -2.81 1.46
C ASN A 56 0.46 -1.62 2.20
N ASP A 57 0.87 -0.56 1.50
CA ASP A 57 1.69 0.47 2.13
C ASP A 57 1.33 1.90 1.73
N ILE A 58 0.07 2.14 1.37
CA ILE A 58 -0.38 3.52 1.18
C ILE A 58 -0.45 4.19 2.56
N VAL A 59 0.21 5.33 2.70
CA VAL A 59 0.04 6.25 3.84
C VAL A 59 -1.41 6.69 3.85
N SER A 60 -2.14 6.35 4.90
CA SER A 60 -3.60 6.54 4.91
C SER A 60 -4.04 7.72 5.75
N ARG A 61 -3.29 8.05 6.81
CA ARG A 61 -3.61 9.13 7.75
C ARG A 61 -2.35 9.86 8.24
N LEU A 62 -2.54 11.05 8.79
CA LEU A 62 -1.47 11.81 9.43
C LEU A 62 -0.81 11.02 10.58
N ASP A 63 -1.57 10.18 11.29
CA ASP A 63 -1.03 9.34 12.36
C ASP A 63 0.03 8.37 11.86
N ASP A 64 -0.04 7.91 10.60
CA ASP A 64 0.99 7.07 9.99
C ASP A 64 2.33 7.82 9.87
N LEU A 65 2.28 9.13 9.57
CA LEU A 65 3.47 9.98 9.55
C LEU A 65 4.02 10.18 10.97
N LYS A 66 3.14 10.41 11.96
CA LYS A 66 3.55 10.62 13.36
C LYS A 66 4.16 9.35 13.98
N ASN A 67 3.65 8.18 13.59
CA ASN A 67 4.14 6.88 14.04
C ASN A 67 5.39 6.40 13.28
N GLY A 68 5.86 7.16 12.28
CA GLY A 68 7.09 6.85 11.54
C GLY A 68 6.94 5.75 10.51
N LYS A 69 5.74 5.54 9.95
CA LYS A 69 5.53 4.65 8.80
C LYS A 69 6.35 5.09 7.58
N VAL A 70 6.59 6.40 7.47
CA VAL A 70 7.48 7.02 6.48
C VAL A 70 8.67 7.64 7.21
N LEU A 71 9.87 7.48 6.62
CA LEU A 71 11.05 8.16 7.13
C LEU A 71 10.86 9.68 7.04
N TYR A 72 11.12 10.41 8.12
CA TYR A 72 10.95 11.86 8.12
C TYR A 72 11.74 12.56 7.00
N SER A 73 12.92 12.02 6.63
CA SER A 73 13.74 12.51 5.51
C SER A 73 13.10 12.35 4.14
N HIS A 74 12.07 11.53 4.01
CA HIS A 74 11.29 11.33 2.79
C HIS A 74 9.99 12.16 2.78
N ILE A 75 9.73 12.91 3.86
CA ILE A 75 8.62 13.87 3.92
C ILE A 75 9.15 15.22 3.47
N ARG A 76 8.43 15.87 2.55
CA ARG A 76 8.84 17.15 1.97
C ARG A 76 7.95 18.30 2.41
N ILE A 77 8.59 19.40 2.82
CA ILE A 77 7.93 20.63 3.29
C ILE A 77 8.59 21.86 2.65
N TYR A 78 7.78 22.87 2.30
CA TYR A 78 8.27 24.17 1.84
C TYR A 78 8.75 25.01 3.03
N VAL A 79 10.01 25.41 2.99
CA VAL A 79 10.63 26.22 4.05
C VAL A 79 10.18 27.67 3.94
N GLY A 80 9.89 28.31 5.08
CA GLY A 80 9.38 29.67 5.16
C GLY A 80 7.89 29.81 4.88
N THR A 81 7.15 28.70 4.96
CA THR A 81 5.68 28.68 4.84
C THR A 81 5.06 28.27 6.17
N SER A 82 3.77 28.60 6.37
CA SER A 82 3.00 28.14 7.54
C SER A 82 2.99 26.61 7.68
N MET A 83 3.19 25.89 6.58
CA MET A 83 3.30 24.43 6.56
C MET A 83 4.52 23.92 7.33
N GLU A 84 5.63 24.68 7.31
CA GLU A 84 6.82 24.34 8.10
C GLU A 84 6.51 24.39 9.60
N ASP A 85 5.84 25.44 10.05
CA ASP A 85 5.48 25.60 11.46
C ASP A 85 4.50 24.51 11.90
N ILE A 86 3.50 24.20 11.08
CA ILE A 86 2.55 23.11 11.33
C ILE A 86 3.29 21.76 11.44
N TYR A 87 4.19 21.46 10.49
CA TYR A 87 4.97 20.22 10.53
C TYR A 87 5.83 20.11 11.79
N LEU A 88 6.52 21.20 12.16
CA LEU A 88 7.38 21.22 13.32
C LEU A 88 6.59 21.01 14.62
N ASN A 89 5.42 21.63 14.74
CA ASN A 89 4.61 21.53 15.95
C ASN A 89 3.89 20.17 16.07
N GLU A 90 3.27 19.69 14.99
CA GLU A 90 2.36 18.55 15.04
C GLU A 90 3.01 17.20 14.71
N ILE A 91 4.01 17.19 13.85
CA ILE A 91 4.55 15.95 13.26
C ILE A 91 5.92 15.64 13.86
N SER A 92 6.88 16.56 13.75
CA SER A 92 8.27 16.27 14.14
C SER A 92 8.65 16.68 15.56
N LYS A 93 7.73 17.31 16.31
CA LYS A 93 7.95 17.78 17.69
C LYS A 93 9.18 18.69 17.81
N GLY A 94 9.29 19.65 16.90
CA GLY A 94 10.32 20.68 16.84
C GLY A 94 11.58 20.29 16.06
N LYS A 95 11.63 19.10 15.44
CA LYS A 95 12.81 18.62 14.71
C LYS A 95 12.73 18.97 13.23
N ARG A 96 13.79 19.55 12.68
CA ARG A 96 13.94 19.80 11.23
C ARG A 96 14.53 18.57 10.55
N ASN A 97 13.73 17.51 10.43
CA ASN A 97 14.13 16.21 9.87
C ASN A 97 13.44 15.89 8.53
N PHE A 98 13.02 16.91 7.78
CA PHE A 98 12.33 16.81 6.50
C PHE A 98 13.23 17.17 5.31
N TYR A 99 12.83 16.74 4.11
CA TYR A 99 13.49 17.11 2.87
C TYR A 99 13.11 18.54 2.46
N ARG A 100 14.11 19.43 2.35
CA ARG A 100 13.91 20.83 1.91
C ARG A 100 13.86 20.95 0.39
N ILE A 101 12.88 21.70 -0.12
CA ILE A 101 12.91 22.15 -1.51
C ILE A 101 12.43 23.57 -1.72
N GLN A 102 12.80 24.11 -2.88
CA GLN A 102 12.44 25.45 -3.33
C GLN A 102 11.40 25.49 -4.46
N THR A 103 11.33 24.49 -5.36
CA THR A 103 10.42 24.52 -6.53
C THR A 103 9.49 23.30 -6.64
N SER A 104 8.29 23.54 -7.19
CA SER A 104 7.24 22.52 -7.37
C SER A 104 7.59 21.48 -8.44
N GLU A 105 8.43 21.81 -9.42
CA GLU A 105 8.84 20.86 -10.45
C GLU A 105 9.87 19.85 -9.93
N GLN A 106 10.89 20.32 -9.21
CA GLN A 106 11.84 19.45 -8.50
C GLN A 106 11.13 18.53 -7.50
N MET A 107 9.91 18.85 -7.10
CA MET A 107 9.11 18.07 -6.18
C MET A 107 8.39 16.94 -6.83
N TYR A 108 7.72 17.27 -7.92
CA TYR A 108 7.10 16.26 -8.73
C TYR A 108 8.15 15.23 -9.20
N ASN A 109 9.30 15.69 -9.67
CA ASN A 109 10.36 14.77 -10.11
C ASN A 109 10.94 13.93 -8.96
N ALA A 110 11.03 14.47 -7.74
CA ALA A 110 11.50 13.72 -6.58
C ALA A 110 10.47 12.69 -6.06
N LEU A 111 9.16 12.97 -6.18
CA LEU A 111 8.09 12.00 -5.91
C LEU A 111 8.12 10.87 -6.93
N LEU A 112 8.30 11.20 -8.22
CA LEU A 112 8.40 10.20 -9.27
C LEU A 112 9.68 9.35 -9.19
N ALA A 113 10.76 9.94 -8.69
CA ALA A 113 12.04 9.25 -8.51
C ALA A 113 12.12 8.47 -7.19
N GLU A 114 11.05 8.41 -6.40
CA GLU A 114 10.99 7.73 -5.10
C GLU A 114 12.06 8.23 -4.11
N ILE A 115 12.52 9.47 -4.27
CA ILE A 115 13.44 10.14 -3.33
C ILE A 115 12.66 10.63 -2.11
N ILE A 116 11.38 10.96 -2.34
CA ILE A 116 10.43 11.34 -1.31
C ILE A 116 9.14 10.54 -1.51
N ASP A 117 8.50 10.19 -0.41
CA ASP A 117 7.29 9.36 -0.42
C ASP A 117 6.03 10.21 -0.23
N VAL A 118 6.14 11.32 0.51
CA VAL A 118 4.99 12.14 0.91
C VAL A 118 5.29 13.63 0.82
N ARG A 119 4.32 14.37 0.28
CA ARG A 119 4.23 15.83 0.35
C ARG A 119 2.95 16.21 1.08
N ILE A 120 3.04 17.17 2.00
CA ILE A 120 1.87 17.76 2.63
C ILE A 120 1.51 19.07 1.92
N VAL A 121 0.23 19.23 1.59
CA VAL A 121 -0.32 20.34 0.80
C VAL A 121 -1.66 20.79 1.33
N ASP A 122 -2.06 22.00 0.92
CA ASP A 122 -3.45 22.43 0.99
C ASP A 122 -4.34 21.50 0.14
N SER A 123 -5.56 21.23 0.62
CA SER A 123 -6.47 20.29 -0.05
C SER A 123 -6.93 20.78 -1.42
N GLY A 124 -7.12 22.10 -1.59
CA GLY A 124 -7.47 22.70 -2.88
C GLY A 124 -6.33 22.60 -3.90
N GLU A 125 -5.08 22.88 -3.48
CA GLU A 125 -3.91 22.68 -4.35
C GLU A 125 -3.75 21.20 -4.71
N GLY A 126 -3.86 20.32 -3.71
CA GLY A 126 -3.68 18.88 -3.86
C GLY A 126 -4.66 18.26 -4.85
N GLU A 127 -5.96 18.54 -4.70
CA GLU A 127 -7.01 18.04 -5.59
C GLU A 127 -6.84 18.55 -7.02
N TYR A 128 -6.53 19.83 -7.19
CA TYR A 128 -6.32 20.41 -8.52
C TYR A 128 -5.11 19.78 -9.22
N VAL A 129 -3.98 19.63 -8.50
CA VAL A 129 -2.75 19.07 -9.07
C VAL A 129 -2.93 17.59 -9.40
N SER A 130 -3.52 16.78 -8.52
CA SER A 130 -3.70 15.34 -8.78
C SER A 130 -4.65 15.08 -9.94
N ASN A 131 -5.74 15.84 -10.04
CA ASN A 131 -6.81 15.56 -11.00
C ASN A 131 -6.56 16.19 -12.38
N ASN A 132 -5.92 17.37 -12.44
CA ASN A 132 -5.80 18.11 -13.70
C ASN A 132 -4.38 18.14 -14.28
N ILE A 133 -3.35 18.04 -13.43
CA ILE A 133 -1.96 18.23 -13.88
C ILE A 133 -1.18 16.91 -13.84
N ARG A 134 -1.28 16.16 -12.75
CA ARG A 134 -0.39 15.05 -12.39
C ARG A 134 -1.19 13.82 -11.94
N CYS A 135 -1.80 13.12 -12.89
CA CYS A 135 -2.61 11.91 -12.65
C CYS A 135 -1.82 10.69 -12.15
N SER A 136 -0.49 10.78 -12.07
CA SER A 136 0.38 9.78 -11.45
C SER A 136 0.44 9.88 -9.92
N LEU A 137 -0.04 11.00 -9.37
CA LEU A 137 -0.11 11.25 -7.94
C LEU A 137 -1.55 11.10 -7.46
N THR A 138 -1.69 10.74 -6.19
CA THR A 138 -2.99 10.65 -5.52
C THR A 138 -2.96 11.42 -4.22
N LEU A 139 -4.04 12.13 -3.91
CA LEU A 139 -4.25 12.74 -2.61
C LEU A 139 -4.71 11.66 -1.64
N VAL A 140 -4.06 11.55 -0.48
CA VAL A 140 -4.43 10.56 0.54
C VAL A 140 -4.60 11.21 1.90
N GLY A 141 -5.59 10.71 2.65
CA GLY A 141 -5.94 11.20 3.97
C GLY A 141 -7.08 12.21 3.95
N THR A 142 -7.24 12.89 5.08
CA THR A 142 -8.24 13.92 5.29
C THR A 142 -7.57 15.17 5.81
N ASP A 143 -8.21 16.31 5.60
CA ASP A 143 -7.78 17.60 6.16
C ASP A 143 -7.61 17.46 7.67
N PHE A 144 -6.41 17.76 8.15
CA PHE A 144 -6.03 17.61 9.57
C PHE A 144 -5.86 18.96 10.27
N TYR A 145 -5.85 20.04 9.50
CA TYR A 145 -5.72 21.39 10.00
C TYR A 145 -6.65 22.31 9.19
N ALA A 146 -7.62 22.91 9.86
CA ALA A 146 -8.55 23.83 9.22
C ALA A 146 -7.88 25.21 9.08
N VAL A 147 -7.61 25.61 7.83
CA VAL A 147 -7.14 26.96 7.51
C VAL A 147 -8.20 27.61 6.62
N GLU A 148 -8.57 28.84 6.94
CA GLU A 148 -9.42 29.64 6.07
C GLU A 148 -8.56 30.68 5.36
N MET A 149 -8.76 30.81 4.05
CA MET A 149 -8.12 31.87 3.27
C MET A 149 -8.96 33.14 3.37
N GLY A 150 -8.31 34.27 3.69
CA GLY A 150 -8.96 35.56 3.83
C GLY A 150 -8.23 36.65 3.06
N ILE A 151 -8.96 37.69 2.69
CA ILE A 151 -8.37 38.91 2.11
C ILE A 151 -7.91 39.78 3.28
N VAL A 152 -6.60 40.03 3.37
CA VAL A 152 -6.04 40.96 4.35
C VAL A 152 -5.92 42.34 3.72
N MET A 153 -6.55 43.33 4.34
CA MET A 153 -6.40 44.74 3.99
C MET A 153 -5.54 45.43 5.04
N PRO A 154 -4.81 46.49 4.67
CA PRO A 154 -4.10 47.30 5.66
C PRO A 154 -5.09 47.86 6.67
N GLU A 155 -4.69 47.91 7.94
CA GLU A 155 -5.52 48.34 9.07
C GLU A 155 -6.08 49.77 8.91
N GLN A 156 -5.51 50.57 8.00
CA GLN A 156 -5.89 51.94 7.72
C GLN A 156 -6.60 52.14 6.36
N SER A 157 -7.21 51.10 5.79
CA SER A 157 -8.07 51.21 4.60
C SER A 157 -9.42 51.86 4.89
#